data_AF-A0A1N6XEZ6-F1
#
_entry.id   AF-A0A1N6XEZ6-F1
#
_cell.length_a   1.000
_cell.length_b   1.000
_cell.length_c   1.000
_cell.angle_alpha   90.00
_cell.angle_beta   90.00
_cell.angle_gamma   90.00
#
_symmetry.space_group_name_H-M   'P 1'
#
loop_
_entity.id
_entity.type
_entity.pdbx_description
1 polymer ?
#
loop_
_entity_poly.entity_id
_entity_poly.type
_entity_poly.pdbx_seq_one_letter_code
_entity_poly.pdbx_strand_id
1 'polypeptide(L)'
;MELTSPAAHASAPGADLFGDGTVTIEIRGRLSQDAQIRHKPAGDGQHTVPVLCLEIEPLSAAGHHYHAEQVYTETTLALAEERARALRKGTHITLTTPWAGTRVIFPRVQTIHTKEA
;
A
#
# COMPACT_ATOMS: atom_id res chain seq x y z
N MET A 1 44.60 -32.99 -19.28
CA MET A 1 43.94 -32.84 -20.60
C MET A 1 42.46 -32.68 -20.32
N GLU A 2 41.89 -31.60 -20.84
CA GLU A 2 40.73 -30.87 -20.31
C GLU A 2 39.43 -31.68 -20.22
N LEU A 3 38.76 -31.58 -19.06
CA LEU A 3 37.33 -31.91 -18.92
C LEU A 3 36.57 -30.59 -18.88
N THR A 4 35.97 -30.26 -20.01
CA THR A 4 35.07 -29.12 -20.23
C THR A 4 33.83 -29.22 -19.32
N SER A 5 33.67 -28.26 -18.41
CA SER A 5 32.40 -27.99 -17.72
C SER A 5 31.42 -27.32 -18.69
N PRO A 6 30.19 -27.85 -18.89
CA PRO A 6 29.11 -27.04 -19.39
C PRO A 6 28.49 -26.24 -18.25
N ALA A 7 28.33 -24.94 -18.54
CA ALA A 7 27.82 -23.90 -17.67
C ALA A 7 26.49 -24.28 -17.01
N ALA A 8 26.40 -23.97 -15.71
CA ALA A 8 25.13 -23.87 -15.01
C ALA A 8 24.28 -22.81 -15.73
N HIS A 9 23.26 -23.27 -16.46
CA HIS A 9 22.20 -22.38 -16.92
C HIS A 9 21.56 -21.74 -15.69
N ALA A 10 21.76 -20.42 -15.58
CA ALA A 10 21.04 -19.58 -14.65
C ALA A 10 19.54 -19.79 -14.91
N SER A 11 18.87 -20.45 -13.96
CA SER A 11 17.41 -20.48 -13.92
C SER A 11 16.95 -19.03 -13.80
N ALA A 12 16.43 -18.48 -14.90
CA ALA A 12 15.64 -17.26 -14.84
C ALA A 12 14.51 -17.50 -13.83
N PRO A 13 14.23 -16.57 -12.90
CA PRO A 13 13.01 -16.67 -12.10
C PRO A 13 11.85 -16.70 -13.10
N GLY A 14 11.14 -17.82 -13.13
CA GLY A 14 9.96 -18.00 -13.95
C GLY A 14 9.03 -16.84 -13.68
N ALA A 15 8.84 -16.00 -14.69
CA ALA A 15 7.73 -15.08 -14.71
C ALA A 15 6.48 -15.95 -14.53
N ASP A 16 5.81 -15.77 -13.41
CA ASP A 16 4.50 -16.34 -13.17
C ASP A 16 3.53 -15.66 -14.15
N LEU A 17 3.48 -16.21 -15.37
CA LEU A 17 2.76 -15.67 -16.53
C LEU A 17 1.24 -15.91 -16.45
N PHE A 18 0.76 -16.53 -15.37
CA PHE A 18 -0.65 -16.81 -15.11
C PHE A 18 -1.03 -16.31 -13.73
N GLY A 19 -0.70 -15.04 -13.48
CA GLY A 19 -0.98 -14.35 -12.23
C GLY A 19 -2.43 -14.51 -11.80
N ASP A 20 -2.59 -14.81 -10.53
CA ASP A 20 -3.80 -14.80 -9.72
C ASP A 20 -4.41 -13.38 -9.61
N GLY A 21 -4.62 -12.71 -10.75
CA GLY A 21 -5.57 -11.62 -11.02
C GLY A 21 -5.59 -10.40 -10.08
N THR A 22 -4.67 -10.29 -9.13
CA THR A 22 -4.71 -9.23 -8.13
C THR A 22 -4.04 -7.99 -8.70
N VAL A 23 -4.86 -7.09 -9.24
CA VAL A 23 -4.39 -5.76 -9.64
C VAL A 23 -3.80 -5.08 -8.42
N THR A 24 -2.52 -4.74 -8.48
CA THR A 24 -1.83 -3.95 -7.46
C THR A 24 -1.61 -2.53 -7.99
N ILE A 25 -1.65 -1.55 -7.09
CA ILE A 25 -1.30 -0.17 -7.39
C ILE A 25 -0.04 0.22 -6.62
N GLU A 26 0.85 0.94 -7.30
CA GLU A 26 2.01 1.60 -6.70
C GLU A 26 1.77 3.11 -6.68
N ILE A 27 1.92 3.72 -5.52
CA ILE A 27 1.76 5.16 -5.31
C ILE A 27 3.08 5.70 -4.77
N ARG A 28 3.67 6.65 -5.47
CA ARG A 28 4.84 7.40 -5.02
C ARG A 28 4.42 8.77 -4.55
N GLY A 29 4.83 9.13 -3.35
CA GLY A 29 4.38 10.36 -2.71
C GLY A 29 5.29 10.81 -1.58
N ARG A 30 4.85 11.86 -0.93
CA ARG A 30 5.46 12.43 0.25
C ARG A 30 4.44 12.47 1.36
N LEU A 31 4.86 12.19 2.60
CA LEU A 31 3.98 12.32 3.74
C LEU A 31 3.65 13.80 3.99
N SER A 32 2.35 14.15 4.03
CA SER A 32 1.89 15.52 4.30
C SER A 32 1.90 15.86 5.80
N GLN A 33 1.85 14.83 6.65
CA GLN A 33 1.98 14.89 8.11
C GLN A 33 2.76 13.69 8.64
N ASP A 34 3.16 13.75 9.91
CA ASP A 34 3.80 12.61 10.58
C ASP A 34 2.84 11.40 10.59
N ALA A 35 3.41 10.20 10.47
CA ALA A 35 2.64 8.97 10.59
C ALA A 35 2.06 8.84 12.01
N GLN A 36 0.81 8.37 12.10
CA GLN A 36 0.09 8.26 13.37
C GLN A 36 -0.39 6.83 13.59
N ILE A 37 -0.35 6.37 14.84
CA ILE A 37 -1.04 5.15 15.23
C ILE A 37 -2.40 5.53 15.81
N ARG A 38 -3.45 4.92 15.28
CA ARG A 38 -4.80 5.06 15.76
C ARG A 38 -5.33 3.68 16.13
N HIS A 39 -6.02 3.58 17.26
CA HIS A 39 -6.74 2.36 17.61
C HIS A 39 -8.13 2.45 16.99
N LYS A 40 -8.48 1.48 16.14
CA LYS A 40 -9.77 1.41 15.45
C LYS A 40 -10.52 0.14 15.84
N PRO A 41 -11.86 0.15 15.90
CA PRO A 41 -12.63 -1.08 16.11
C PRO A 41 -12.25 -2.11 15.06
N ALA A 42 -12.00 -3.33 15.49
CA ALA A 42 -11.94 -4.47 14.60
C ALA A 42 -13.33 -4.75 14.01
N GLY A 43 -13.38 -5.54 12.95
CA GLY A 43 -14.63 -5.87 12.27
C GLY A 43 -15.67 -6.57 13.16
N ASP A 44 -15.28 -7.08 14.32
CA ASP A 44 -16.16 -7.70 15.31
C ASP A 44 -16.79 -6.71 16.31
N GLY A 45 -16.35 -5.44 16.30
CA GLY A 45 -16.82 -4.38 17.18
C GLY A 45 -16.48 -4.52 18.67
N GLN A 46 -15.78 -5.59 19.08
CA GLN A 46 -15.47 -5.85 20.49
C GLN A 46 -14.04 -5.49 20.88
N HIS A 47 -13.09 -5.61 19.95
CA HIS A 47 -11.71 -5.22 20.19
C HIS A 47 -11.28 -4.08 19.28
N THR A 48 -10.21 -3.38 19.67
CA THR A 48 -9.56 -2.39 18.82
C THR A 48 -8.23 -2.91 18.33
N VAL A 49 -7.90 -2.63 17.08
CA VAL A 49 -6.60 -2.94 16.49
C VAL A 49 -5.81 -1.65 16.27
N PRO A 50 -4.49 -1.68 16.48
CA PRO A 50 -3.62 -0.57 16.11
C PRO A 50 -3.52 -0.45 14.59
N VAL A 51 -3.70 0.76 14.08
CA VAL A 51 -3.64 1.09 12.66
C VAL A 51 -2.65 2.23 12.45
N LEU A 52 -1.64 1.99 11.62
CA LEU A 52 -0.74 3.04 11.15
C LEU A 52 -1.45 3.81 10.03
N CYS A 53 -1.71 5.08 10.26
CA CYS A 53 -2.35 6.00 9.32
C CYS A 53 -1.30 6.92 8.69
N LEU A 54 -1.36 7.03 7.37
CA LEU A 54 -0.49 7.88 6.56
C LEU A 54 -1.35 8.79 5.68
N GLU A 55 -0.96 10.07 5.57
CA GLU A 55 -1.50 10.99 4.57
C GLU A 55 -0.41 11.28 3.55
N ILE A 56 -0.73 11.09 2.28
CA ILE A 56 0.25 11.06 1.21
C ILE A 56 -0.14 12.09 0.13
N GLU A 57 0.78 13.01 -0.14
CA GLU A 57 0.79 13.86 -1.31
C GLU A 57 1.52 13.12 -2.45
N PRO A 58 0.85 12.71 -3.53
CA PRO A 58 1.49 12.05 -4.66
C PRO A 58 2.45 13.01 -5.37
N LEU A 59 3.50 12.44 -5.94
CA LEU A 59 4.46 13.21 -6.74
C LEU A 59 3.91 13.59 -8.12
N SER A 60 2.80 12.98 -8.55
CA SER A 60 2.13 13.29 -9.81
C SER A 60 1.22 14.52 -9.68
N ALA A 61 1.02 15.24 -10.79
CA ALA A 61 0.25 16.49 -10.82
C ALA A 61 -1.26 16.34 -10.59
N ALA A 62 -1.76 15.14 -10.27
CA ALA A 62 -3.19 14.85 -10.16
C ALA A 62 -3.85 15.46 -8.91
N GLY A 63 -3.09 16.04 -7.98
CA GLY A 63 -3.63 16.80 -6.83
C GLY A 63 -4.49 15.99 -5.86
N HIS A 64 -4.44 14.66 -5.91
CA HIS A 64 -5.16 13.79 -4.98
C HIS A 64 -4.38 13.70 -3.67
N HIS A 65 -5.06 13.64 -2.52
CA HIS A 65 -4.44 13.21 -1.27
C HIS A 65 -4.87 11.77 -0.99
N TYR A 66 -3.92 10.92 -0.60
CA TYR A 66 -4.23 9.53 -0.25
C TYR A 66 -4.16 9.33 1.26
N HIS A 67 -5.24 8.80 1.83
CA HIS A 67 -5.23 8.21 3.16
C HIS A 67 -4.89 6.73 3.04
N ALA A 68 -3.80 6.30 3.66
CA ALA A 68 -3.40 4.91 3.71
C ALA A 68 -3.41 4.38 5.14
N GLU A 69 -3.88 3.15 5.29
CA GLU A 69 -4.00 2.46 6.57
C GLU A 69 -3.30 1.11 6.50
N GLN A 70 -2.46 0.82 7.49
CA GLN A 70 -1.89 -0.50 7.69
C GLN A 70 -2.27 -0.99 9.08
N VAL A 71 -3.01 -2.10 9.12
CA VAL A 71 -3.46 -2.74 10.36
C VAL A 71 -2.32 -3.58 10.95
N TYR A 72 -2.17 -3.51 12.26
CA TYR A 72 -1.26 -4.32 13.05
C TYR A 72 -2.03 -5.10 14.11
N THR A 73 -1.41 -6.16 14.62
CA THR A 73 -1.87 -6.90 15.79
C THR A 73 -1.25 -6.31 17.07
N GLU A 74 -1.76 -6.67 18.24
CA GLU A 74 -1.11 -6.31 19.51
C GLU A 74 0.35 -6.79 19.59
N THR A 75 0.61 -8.01 19.09
CA THR A 75 1.96 -8.58 19.03
C THR A 75 2.92 -7.82 18.10
N THR A 76 2.40 -7.04 17.16
CA THR A 76 3.19 -6.26 16.20
C THR A 76 3.08 -4.75 16.44
N LEU A 77 2.50 -4.33 17.57
CA LEU A 77 2.36 -2.91 17.94
C LEU A 77 3.71 -2.19 18.01
N ALA A 78 4.73 -2.82 18.60
CA ALA A 78 6.07 -2.22 18.70
C ALA A 78 6.66 -1.88 17.31
N LEU A 79 6.40 -2.71 16.29
CA LEU A 79 6.80 -2.45 14.91
C LEU A 79 6.03 -1.29 14.30
N ALA A 80 4.72 -1.20 14.58
CA ALA A 80 3.91 -0.06 14.16
C ALA A 80 4.47 1.24 14.75
N GLU A 81 4.82 1.25 16.04
CA GLU A 81 5.38 2.41 16.74
C GLU A 81 6.74 2.81 16.20
N GLU A 82 7.60 1.85 15.91
CA GLU A 82 8.88 2.12 15.26
C GLU A 82 8.69 2.77 13.89
N ARG A 83 7.78 2.24 13.06
CA ARG A 83 7.45 2.84 11.75
C ARG A 83 6.85 4.21 11.89
N ALA A 84 5.92 4.41 12.83
CA ALA A 84 5.35 5.72 13.12
C ALA A 84 6.43 6.72 13.57
N ARG A 85 7.47 6.27 14.27
CA ARG A 85 8.62 7.11 14.65
C ARG A 85 9.56 7.44 13.48
N ALA A 86 9.74 6.51 12.54
CA ALA A 86 10.61 6.70 11.38
C ALA A 86 9.96 7.56 10.29
N LEU A 87 8.64 7.44 10.11
CA LEU A 87 7.89 8.09 9.03
C LEU A 87 7.40 9.48 9.44
N ARG A 88 8.18 10.50 9.09
CA ARG A 88 7.90 11.91 9.38
C ARG A 88 7.32 12.65 8.17
N LYS A 89 6.64 13.76 8.42
CA LYS A 89 6.23 14.72 7.39
C LYS A 89 7.41 15.04 6.47
N GLY A 90 7.15 15.07 5.16
CA GLY A 90 8.16 15.35 4.15
C GLY A 90 8.93 14.13 3.68
N THR A 91 8.79 12.97 4.32
CA THR A 91 9.43 11.72 3.89
C THR A 91 8.85 11.26 2.56
N HIS A 92 9.73 10.93 1.60
CA HIS A 92 9.33 10.30 0.34
C HIS A 92 9.07 8.81 0.58
N ILE A 93 7.94 8.32 0.11
CA ILE A 93 7.52 6.93 0.27
C ILE A 93 6.98 6.37 -1.05
N THR A 94 7.11 5.06 -1.18
CA THR A 94 6.41 4.26 -2.17
C THR A 94 5.48 3.32 -1.41
N LEU A 95 4.20 3.38 -1.73
CA LEU A 95 3.18 2.49 -1.19
C LEU A 95 2.72 1.53 -2.28
N THR A 96 2.59 0.26 -1.92
CA THR A 96 2.04 -0.77 -2.78
C THR A 96 0.86 -1.40 -2.07
N THR A 97 -0.30 -1.46 -2.73
CA THR A 97 -1.52 -2.05 -2.16
C THR A 97 -2.33 -2.77 -3.24
N PRO A 98 -3.07 -3.83 -2.91
CA PRO A 98 -4.08 -4.37 -3.80
C PRO A 98 -5.12 -3.31 -4.16
N TRP A 99 -5.55 -3.28 -5.42
CA TRP A 99 -6.70 -2.49 -5.87
C TRP A 99 -8.00 -3.02 -5.25
N ALA A 100 -8.11 -4.35 -5.14
CA ALA A 100 -9.23 -4.99 -4.46
C ALA A 100 -9.29 -4.54 -2.99
N GLY A 101 -10.45 -4.04 -2.57
CA GLY A 101 -10.67 -3.52 -1.22
C GLY A 101 -10.20 -2.07 -1.00
N THR A 102 -9.54 -1.44 -1.97
CA THR A 102 -9.22 -0.01 -1.90
C THR A 102 -10.50 0.81 -2.04
N ARG A 103 -10.73 1.74 -1.09
CA ARG A 103 -11.86 2.67 -1.14
C ARG A 103 -11.45 3.95 -1.85
N VAL A 104 -12.12 4.25 -2.96
CA VAL A 104 -11.96 5.51 -3.70
C VAL A 104 -13.15 6.41 -3.44
N ILE A 105 -12.89 7.67 -3.08
CA ILE A 105 -13.92 8.68 -2.83
C ILE A 105 -13.70 9.84 -3.79
N PHE A 106 -14.73 10.18 -4.57
CA PHE A 106 -14.76 11.39 -5.40
C PHE A 106 -15.60 12.46 -4.69
N PRO A 107 -14.98 13.43 -3.99
CA PRO A 107 -15.71 14.31 -3.07
C PRO A 107 -16.61 15.34 -3.78
N ARG A 108 -16.47 15.54 -5.09
CA ARG A 108 -17.15 16.59 -5.86
C ARG A 108 -17.58 16.10 -7.24
N VAL A 109 -18.34 15.01 -7.30
CA VAL A 109 -18.91 14.51 -8.55
C VAL A 109 -19.91 15.56 -9.10
N GLN A 110 -19.68 16.03 -10.32
CA GLN A 110 -20.52 17.07 -10.95
C GLN A 110 -21.67 16.49 -11.77
N THR A 111 -21.48 15.33 -12.38
CA THR A 111 -22.49 14.74 -13.28
C THR A 111 -22.37 13.22 -13.22
N ILE A 112 -23.51 12.55 -13.24
CA ILE A 112 -23.63 11.10 -13.30
C ILE A 112 -24.57 10.78 -14.46
N HIS A 113 -24.11 9.98 -15.41
CA HIS A 113 -24.92 9.47 -16.51
C HIS A 113 -25.05 7.96 -16.37
N THR A 114 -26.25 7.43 -16.53
CA THR A 114 -26.49 6.01 -16.70
C THR A 114 -26.59 5.71 -18.19
N LYS A 115 -25.96 4.62 -18.65
CA LYS A 115 -26.41 4.03 -19.92
C LYS A 115 -27.80 3.44 -19.65
N GLU A 116 -28.82 3.94 -20.36
CA GLU A 116 -30.08 3.19 -20.47
C GLU A 116 -29.76 1.85 -21.14
N ALA A 117 -30.35 0.78 -20.59
CA ALA A 117 -30.15 -0.60 -21.03
C ALA A 117 -30.82 -0.87 -22.38
#